data_AF-A0A4U7JKK2-F1
#
_entry.id   AF-A0A4U7JKK2-F1
#
_cell.length_a   1.000
_cell.length_b   1.000
_cell.length_c   1.000
_cell.angle_alpha   90.00
_cell.angle_beta   90.00
_cell.angle_gamma   90.00
#
_symmetry.space_group_name_H-M   'P 1'
#
loop_
_entity.id
_entity.type
_entity.pdbx_description
1 polymer ?
#
loop_
_entity_poly.entity_id
_entity_poly.type
_entity_poly.pdbx_seq_one_letter_code
_entity_poly.pdbx_strand_id
1 'polypeptide(L)'
;MINKSDILHRTTYVWKEDEGYAIIIKNDGNKVILNQDATKLWKIINDEDSVEIICDLIKEKYNISEDKTLIAIKALIEAGVVSNLDMFWGD
;
A
#
# COMPACT_ATOMS: atom_id res chain seq x y z
N MET A 1 -5.35 13.81 3.23
CA MET A 1 -6.49 13.11 3.88
C MET A 1 -6.93 12.04 2.89
N ILE A 2 -7.07 10.78 3.33
CA ILE A 2 -7.44 9.66 2.45
C ILE A 2 -8.95 9.49 2.52
N ASN A 3 -9.63 9.40 1.38
CA ASN A 3 -11.05 9.09 1.30
C ASN A 3 -11.26 7.62 0.91
N LYS A 4 -12.43 7.08 1.26
CA LYS A 4 -12.82 5.71 0.91
C LYS A 4 -12.85 5.44 -0.60
N SER A 5 -13.18 6.46 -1.38
CA SER A 5 -13.23 6.41 -2.84
C SER A 5 -11.87 6.60 -3.51
N ASP A 6 -10.81 6.93 -2.77
CA ASP A 6 -9.48 7.09 -3.36
C ASP A 6 -9.01 5.74 -3.90
N ILE A 7 -8.47 5.72 -5.12
CA ILE A 7 -7.79 4.55 -5.70
C ILE A 7 -6.34 4.57 -5.24
N LEU A 8 -5.81 3.42 -4.82
CA LEU A 8 -4.42 3.29 -4.43
C LEU A 8 -3.59 2.67 -5.54
N HIS A 9 -2.39 3.18 -5.73
CA HIS A 9 -1.43 2.67 -6.70
C HIS A 9 -0.08 2.40 -6.03
N ARG A 10 0.57 1.29 -6.38
CA ARG A 10 1.94 0.99 -5.96
C ARG A 10 2.89 1.76 -6.86
N THR A 11 3.70 2.62 -6.25
CA THR A 11 4.58 3.56 -6.97
C THR A 11 6.01 3.03 -7.19
N THR A 12 6.23 1.74 -6.94
CA THR A 12 7.59 1.22 -6.70
C THR A 12 7.84 -0.16 -7.29
N TYR A 13 9.12 -0.45 -7.55
CA TYR A 13 9.58 -1.78 -7.97
C TYR A 13 10.00 -2.61 -6.75
N VAL A 14 9.56 -3.87 -6.72
CA VAL A 14 9.93 -4.83 -5.66
C VAL A 14 11.35 -5.32 -5.91
N TRP A 15 12.22 -5.23 -4.90
CA TRP A 15 13.58 -5.75 -4.98
C TRP A 15 13.71 -7.13 -4.35
N LYS A 16 13.02 -7.38 -3.22
CA LYS A 16 12.96 -8.70 -2.59
C LYS A 16 11.70 -8.84 -1.74
N GLU A 17 11.08 -10.02 -1.79
CA GLU A 17 9.90 -10.36 -1.00
C GLU A 17 10.10 -11.70 -0.28
N ASP A 18 9.64 -11.78 0.96
CA ASP A 18 9.56 -13.01 1.77
C ASP A 18 8.23 -13.00 2.57
N GLU A 19 7.91 -14.09 3.27
CA GLU A 19 6.69 -14.20 4.09
C GLU A 19 6.66 -13.19 5.25
N GLY A 20 7.83 -12.74 5.71
CA GLY A 20 7.97 -11.84 6.85
C GLY A 20 8.25 -10.37 6.52
N TYR A 21 8.65 -10.03 5.29
CA TYR A 21 9.04 -8.66 4.92
C TYR A 21 9.05 -8.44 3.41
N ALA A 22 9.00 -7.17 3.01
CA ALA A 22 9.28 -6.74 1.64
C ALA A 22 10.34 -5.64 1.65
N ILE A 23 11.29 -5.72 0.71
CA ILE A 23 12.25 -4.66 0.44
C ILE A 23 11.85 -4.01 -0.88
N ILE A 24 11.53 -2.72 -0.77
CA ILE A 24 11.10 -1.89 -1.87
C ILE A 24 12.21 -0.88 -2.17
N ILE A 25 12.55 -0.73 -3.45
CA ILE A 25 13.45 0.31 -3.91
C ILE A 25 12.60 1.36 -4.62
N LYS A 26 12.61 2.58 -4.08
CA LYS A 26 11.90 3.72 -4.63
C LYS A 26 12.64 4.28 -5.84
N ASN A 27 11.94 5.06 -6.66
CA ASN A 27 12.51 5.68 -7.86
C ASN A 27 13.64 6.69 -7.56
N ASP A 28 13.65 7.26 -6.35
CA ASP A 28 14.74 8.12 -5.85
C ASP A 28 15.98 7.34 -5.36
N GLY A 29 15.97 6.00 -5.49
CA GLY A 29 17.04 5.11 -5.04
C GLY A 29 17.01 4.79 -3.55
N ASN A 30 16.10 5.37 -2.77
CA ASN A 30 15.96 5.06 -1.35
C ASN A 30 15.28 3.70 -1.15
N LYS A 31 15.67 3.03 -0.07
CA LYS A 31 15.15 1.73 0.32
C LYS A 31 14.13 1.85 1.43
N VAL A 32 13.00 1.15 1.29
CA VAL A 32 12.00 0.96 2.33
C VAL A 32 11.91 -0.52 2.68
N ILE A 33 11.90 -0.85 3.96
CA ILE A 33 11.68 -2.22 4.45
C ILE A 33 10.33 -2.25 5.14
N LEU A 34 9.41 -3.05 4.61
CA LEU A 34 8.12 -3.29 5.21
C LEU A 34 8.23 -4.48 6.18
N ASN A 35 7.62 -4.33 7.35
CA ASN A 35 7.42 -5.46 8.27
C ASN A 35 6.29 -6.37 7.74
N GLN A 36 6.08 -7.50 8.42
CA GLN A 36 5.13 -8.52 7.96
C GLN A 36 3.71 -7.99 7.70
N ASP A 37 3.17 -7.15 8.59
CA ASP A 37 1.79 -6.65 8.44
C ASP A 37 1.68 -5.59 7.35
N ALA A 38 2.66 -4.68 7.26
CA ALA A 38 2.74 -3.73 6.16
C ALA A 38 2.92 -4.43 4.81
N THR A 39 3.70 -5.52 4.77
CA THR A 39 3.87 -6.37 3.60
C THR A 39 2.55 -7.04 3.18
N LYS A 40 1.77 -7.59 4.12
CA LYS A 40 0.45 -8.18 3.81
C LYS A 40 -0.52 -7.16 3.22
N LEU A 41 -0.56 -5.96 3.80
CA LEU A 41 -1.39 -4.87 3.29
C LEU A 41 -0.94 -4.44 1.90
N TRP A 42 0.35 -4.16 1.73
CA TRP A 42 0.93 -3.74 0.45
C TRP A 42 0.68 -4.76 -0.68
N LYS A 43 0.67 -6.08 -0.38
CA LYS A 43 0.33 -7.12 -1.37
C LYS A 43 -1.14 -7.15 -1.78
N ILE A 44 -2.05 -6.67 -0.93
CA ILE A 44 -3.48 -6.59 -1.24
C ILE A 44 -3.79 -5.36 -2.09
N ILE A 45 -3.03 -4.28 -1.91
CA ILE A 45 -3.19 -3.07 -2.71
C ILE A 45 -2.89 -3.40 -4.17
N ASN A 46 -3.95 -3.45 -4.98
CA ASN A 46 -3.89 -3.49 -6.42
C ASN A 46 -4.10 -2.08 -6.98
N ASP A 47 -3.51 -1.77 -8.14
CA ASP A 47 -3.43 -0.42 -8.69
C ASP A 47 -4.79 0.16 -9.16
N GLU A 48 -5.89 -0.55 -8.92
CA GLU A 48 -7.25 -0.16 -9.32
C GLU A 48 -8.26 -0.29 -8.17
N ASP A 49 -7.84 -0.76 -6.99
CA ASP A 49 -8.75 -0.94 -5.87
C ASP A 49 -8.91 0.35 -5.07
N SER A 50 -10.17 0.65 -4.70
CA SER A 50 -10.46 1.74 -3.78
C SER A 50 -10.04 1.39 -2.35
N VAL A 51 -9.81 2.42 -1.54
CA VAL A 51 -9.52 2.26 -0.11
C VAL A 51 -10.62 1.47 0.61
N GLU A 52 -11.89 1.64 0.22
CA GLU A 52 -13.02 0.86 0.74
C GLU A 52 -12.86 -0.65 0.47
N ILE A 53 -12.61 -1.03 -0.78
CA ILE A 53 -12.41 -2.44 -1.18
C ILE A 53 -11.22 -3.04 -0.43
N ILE A 54 -10.13 -2.30 -0.31
CA ILE A 54 -8.92 -2.73 0.40
C ILE A 54 -9.23 -2.96 1.89
N CYS A 55 -10.02 -2.08 2.51
CA CYS A 55 -10.42 -2.26 3.91
C CYS A 55 -11.27 -3.51 4.11
N ASP A 56 -12.20 -3.79 3.19
CA ASP A 56 -13.04 -4.99 3.24
C ASP A 56 -12.21 -6.27 3.07
N LEU A 57 -11.29 -6.31 2.10
CA LEU A 57 -10.39 -7.45 1.87
C LEU A 57 -9.48 -7.73 3.07
N ILE A 58 -8.95 -6.67 3.71
CA ILE A 58 -8.10 -6.80 4.89
C ILE A 58 -8.90 -7.31 6.09
N LYS A 59 -10.12 -6.82 6.27
CA LYS A 59 -11.02 -7.27 7.33
C LYS A 59 -11.40 -8.73 7.12
N GLU A 60 -11.76 -9.14 5.91
CA GLU A 60 -12.13 -10.51 5.59
C GLU A 60 -10.96 -11.48 5.80
N LYS A 61 -9.77 -11.12 5.29
CA LYS A 61 -8.62 -12.03 5.27
C LYS A 61 -7.86 -12.11 6.59
N TYR A 62 -7.79 -11.00 7.33
CA TYR A 62 -6.94 -10.89 8.53
C TYR A 62 -7.66 -10.41 9.79
N ASN A 63 -8.97 -10.13 9.72
CA ASN A 63 -9.77 -9.64 10.84
C ASN A 63 -9.20 -8.35 11.47
N ILE A 64 -8.67 -7.45 10.64
CA ILE A 64 -8.14 -6.13 11.04
C ILE A 64 -9.24 -5.08 10.83
N SER A 65 -9.39 -4.16 11.79
CA SER A 65 -10.39 -3.09 11.71
C SER A 65 -10.03 -2.02 10.68
N GLU A 66 -11.05 -1.38 10.11
CA GLU A 66 -10.89 -0.30 9.14
C GLU A 66 -9.94 0.80 9.62
N ASP A 67 -10.11 1.29 10.86
CA ASP A 67 -9.23 2.32 11.44
C ASP A 67 -7.74 1.94 11.42
N LYS A 68 -7.43 0.67 11.73
CA LYS A 68 -6.05 0.17 11.71
C LYS A 68 -5.54 0.08 10.28
N THR A 69 -6.37 -0.38 9.35
CA THR A 69 -6.04 -0.42 7.93
C THR A 69 -5.76 0.98 7.38
N LEU A 70 -6.60 1.97 7.69
CA LEU A 70 -6.41 3.36 7.26
C LEU A 70 -5.12 3.97 7.82
N ILE A 71 -4.77 3.69 9.09
CA ILE A 71 -3.48 4.12 9.66
C ILE A 71 -2.31 3.49 8.89
N ALA A 72 -2.39 2.20 8.59
CA ALA A 72 -1.33 1.51 7.85
C ALA A 72 -1.21 2.00 6.39
N ILE A 73 -2.33 2.26 5.71
CA ILE A 73 -2.33 2.86 4.36
C ILE A 73 -1.64 4.24 4.40
N LYS A 74 -1.97 5.10 5.37
CA LYS A 74 -1.30 6.40 5.53
C LYS A 74 0.21 6.25 5.68
N ALA A 75 0.66 5.29 6.50
CA ALA A 75 2.08 5.03 6.68
C ALA A 75 2.77 4.56 5.37
N LEU A 76 2.10 3.76 4.53
CA LEU A 76 2.62 3.36 3.23
C LEU A 76 2.73 4.53 2.24
N ILE A 77 1.76 5.45 2.26
CA ILE A 77 1.79 6.68 1.46
C ILE A 77 2.91 7.61 1.92
N GLU A 78 3.04 7.83 3.24
CA GLU A 78 4.12 8.64 3.81
C GLU A 78 5.51 8.05 3.53
N ALA A 79 5.63 6.72 3.50
CA ALA A 79 6.84 6.02 3.09
C ALA A 79 7.12 6.14 1.58
N GLY A 80 6.14 6.57 0.78
CA GLY A 80 6.25 6.74 -0.67
C GLY A 80 6.24 5.42 -1.44
N VAL A 81 5.67 4.35 -0.88
CA VAL A 81 5.57 3.03 -1.55
C VAL A 81 4.19 2.77 -2.17
N VAL A 82 3.21 3.60 -1.80
CA VAL A 82 1.85 3.65 -2.34
C VAL A 82 1.49 5.13 -2.56
N SER A 83 0.65 5.42 -3.55
CA SER A 83 0.07 6.74 -3.81
C SER A 83 -1.44 6.64 -3.95
N ASN A 84 -2.16 7.67 -3.51
CA ASN A 84 -3.59 7.87 -3.78
C ASN A 84 -3.85 9.01 -4.78
N LEU A 85 -2.79 9.51 -5.43
CA LEU A 85 -2.86 10.53 -6.47
C LEU A 85 -3.01 9.84 -7.83
N ASP A 86 -3.88 10.40 -8.69
CA ASP A 86 -3.98 10.00 -10.09
C ASP A 86 -2.59 10.08 -10.74
N MET A 87 -2.04 8.91 -11.05
CA MET A 87 -0.76 8.81 -11.74
C MET A 87 -1.00 9.05 -13.23
N PHE A 88 -1.01 10.31 -13.63
CA PHE A 88 -0.90 10.68 -15.04
C PHE A 88 0.47 10.22 -15.55
N TRP A 89 0.48 9.13 -16.30
CA TRP A 89 1.57 8.83 -17.22
C TRP A 89 1.51 9.91 -18.29
N GLY A 90 2.47 10.83 -18.31
CA GLY A 90 2.50 11.93 -19.28
C GLY A 90 2.38 11.41 -20.73
N ASP A 91 1.70 12.20 -21.57
CA ASP A 91 1.57 11.99 -23.02
C ASP A 91 2.90 11.63 -23.72
#